data_AF-A0A972J6U9-F1
#
_entry.id   AF-A0A972J6U9-F1
#
_cell.length_a   1.000
_cell.length_b   1.000
_cell.length_c   1.000
_cell.angle_alpha   90.00
_cell.angle_beta   90.00
_cell.angle_gamma   90.00
#
_symmetry.space_group_name_H-M   'P 1'
#
loop_
_entity.id
_entity.type
_entity.pdbx_description
1 polymer ?
#
loop_
_entity_poly.entity_id
_entity_poly.type
_entity_poly.pdbx_seq_one_letter_code
_entity_poly.pdbx_strand_id
1 'polypeptide(L)'
;MPSNLYRSPEELHRVYVSNTEAFYSVAGREHAAKLDDFVESCVLRLWKNSPSISQKHVDSINVLYSRGRKPKSKLLWELTSEIANSKEILPPLFFWTLAENDAATGKDNSRIFIRALTNILLYLAAVDDEVSEYEARFITDCADRLNAVCDSCGVRKSKPGLDPAEFVTSPSPPLMQKGTQGEGSGKKDEAHKAAEEKKTEEKPSLDEMLEELDNLIGLHDIKKDVKSLINLIKVRNLRKSQELKVPPLSLHMVFMGNPGTGKTTVARLMGGIYAAMGVLREGQLIEVDRSGLVAGFVGQTALKTQEVIKSALGGILFIDEAYSLALGGENDFGREAIETLLKAMEDYRDDLIVIVAGYDKPMEIFLESNPGLKSRFNKFLHFPDYTGEELFGIFKLQCKKNMYTLSPEAEDALKKELCIMYENREENFGNGREVRNIFEDSVINHSNRVAAIEKPTREELMTLTSEDIVLKKNQGEESYKDEKLKGEENFEQN
;
A
#
# COMPACT_ATOMS: atom_id res chain seq x y z
N MET A 1 -11.77 12.34 -4.46
CA MET A 1 -12.93 11.71 -3.81
C MET A 1 -13.20 10.40 -4.54
N PRO A 2 -13.17 9.23 -3.88
CA PRO A 2 -13.50 7.98 -4.54
C PRO A 2 -14.98 8.01 -4.92
N SER A 3 -15.28 7.97 -6.21
CA SER A 3 -16.63 8.00 -6.73
C SER A 3 -17.26 6.60 -6.61
N ASN A 4 -18.30 6.52 -5.78
CA ASN A 4 -19.26 5.43 -5.53
C ASN A 4 -18.76 4.28 -4.62
N LEU A 5 -18.90 4.48 -3.30
CA LEU A 5 -19.00 3.36 -2.35
C LEU A 5 -20.31 2.55 -2.54
N TYR A 6 -21.32 3.11 -3.21
CA TYR A 6 -22.58 2.44 -3.53
C TYR A 6 -22.39 1.31 -4.54
N ARG A 7 -22.79 0.09 -4.13
CA ARG A 7 -22.85 -1.11 -4.99
C ARG A 7 -24.29 -1.38 -5.42
N SER A 8 -24.46 -2.02 -6.59
CA SER A 8 -25.78 -2.48 -7.01
C SER A 8 -26.39 -3.48 -6.00
N PRO A 9 -27.73 -3.54 -5.85
CA PRO A 9 -28.36 -4.51 -4.94
C PRO A 9 -27.96 -5.97 -5.21
N GLU A 10 -27.66 -6.31 -6.47
CA GLU A 10 -27.18 -7.64 -6.86
C GLU A 10 -25.77 -7.94 -6.34
N GLU A 11 -24.87 -6.97 -6.39
CA GLU A 11 -23.51 -7.11 -5.84
C GLU A 11 -23.54 -7.16 -4.32
N LEU A 12 -24.38 -6.34 -3.68
CA LEU A 12 -24.60 -6.38 -2.24
C LEU A 12 -25.14 -7.76 -1.80
N HIS A 13 -26.08 -8.33 -2.55
CA HIS A 13 -26.57 -9.69 -2.29
C HIS A 13 -25.46 -10.74 -2.42
N ARG A 14 -24.62 -10.66 -3.48
CA ARG A 14 -23.49 -11.59 -3.67
C ARG A 14 -22.50 -11.52 -2.51
N VAL A 15 -22.16 -10.30 -2.05
CA VAL A 15 -21.28 -10.08 -0.90
C VAL A 15 -21.90 -10.65 0.37
N TYR A 16 -23.19 -10.41 0.60
CA TYR A 16 -23.93 -10.94 1.74
C TYR A 16 -23.94 -12.48 1.76
N VAL A 17 -24.25 -13.11 0.62
CA VAL A 17 -24.26 -14.57 0.49
C VAL A 17 -22.87 -15.17 0.67
N SER A 18 -21.83 -14.59 0.07
CA SER A 18 -20.45 -15.09 0.21
C SER A 18 -19.99 -15.09 1.68
N ASN A 19 -20.30 -14.01 2.42
CA ASN A 19 -19.92 -13.89 3.83
C ASN A 19 -20.73 -14.83 4.73
N THR A 20 -22.03 -14.97 4.48
CA THR A 20 -22.90 -15.86 5.26
C THR A 20 -22.61 -17.34 4.97
N GLU A 21 -22.25 -17.73 3.75
CA GLU A 21 -21.82 -19.11 3.43
C GLU A 21 -20.49 -19.47 4.11
N ALA A 22 -19.52 -18.55 4.15
CA ALA A 22 -18.29 -18.75 4.91
C ALA A 22 -18.60 -19.02 6.39
N PHE A 23 -19.55 -18.28 6.95
CA PHE A 23 -20.03 -18.50 8.32
C PHE A 23 -20.74 -19.85 8.49
N TYR A 24 -21.64 -20.23 7.57
CA TYR A 24 -22.37 -21.51 7.65
C TYR A 24 -21.51 -22.75 7.48
N SER A 25 -20.37 -22.63 6.79
CA SER A 25 -19.39 -23.72 6.70
C SER A 25 -18.83 -24.14 8.06
N VAL A 26 -18.92 -23.25 9.06
CA VAL A 26 -18.40 -23.46 10.42
C VAL A 26 -19.52 -23.63 11.44
N ALA A 27 -20.50 -22.73 11.47
CA ALA A 27 -21.55 -22.68 12.49
C ALA A 27 -22.78 -23.54 12.17
N GLY A 28 -22.86 -24.07 10.94
CA GLY A 28 -24.05 -24.77 10.45
C GLY A 28 -25.15 -23.81 9.99
N ARG A 29 -25.99 -24.28 9.05
CA ARG A 29 -27.07 -23.47 8.44
C ARG A 29 -28.28 -23.23 9.34
N GLU A 30 -28.35 -23.89 10.51
CA GLU A 30 -29.47 -23.76 11.45
C GLU A 30 -29.61 -22.35 12.03
N HIS A 31 -28.51 -21.58 12.04
CA HIS A 31 -28.49 -20.20 12.52
C HIS A 31 -28.80 -19.16 11.46
N ALA A 32 -29.03 -19.55 10.21
CA ALA A 32 -29.19 -18.61 9.09
C ALA A 32 -30.32 -17.60 9.30
N ALA A 33 -31.43 -18.06 9.88
CA ALA A 33 -32.55 -17.17 10.19
C ALA A 33 -32.19 -16.10 11.23
N LYS A 34 -31.58 -16.52 12.33
CA LYS A 34 -31.17 -15.64 13.43
C LYS A 34 -30.07 -14.67 13.00
N LEU A 35 -29.20 -15.09 12.08
CA LEU A 35 -28.16 -14.23 11.53
C LEU A 35 -28.76 -13.13 10.63
N ASP A 36 -29.63 -13.49 9.69
CA ASP A 36 -30.30 -12.52 8.83
C ASP A 36 -31.08 -11.47 9.65
N ASP A 37 -31.78 -11.92 10.69
CA ASP A 37 -32.55 -11.04 11.59
C ASP A 37 -31.63 -10.12 12.43
N PHE A 38 -30.45 -10.64 12.82
CA PHE A 38 -29.45 -9.85 13.53
C PHE A 38 -28.83 -8.77 12.63
N VAL A 39 -28.40 -9.12 11.41
CA VAL A 39 -27.84 -8.14 10.47
C VAL A 39 -28.87 -7.08 10.11
N GLU A 40 -30.13 -7.48 9.88
CA GLU A 40 -31.23 -6.54 9.67
C GLU A 40 -31.38 -5.58 10.85
N SER A 41 -31.35 -6.09 12.08
CA SER A 41 -31.43 -5.24 13.28
C SER A 41 -30.28 -4.23 13.34
N CYS A 42 -29.06 -4.65 12.98
CA CYS A 42 -27.89 -3.77 12.85
C CYS A 42 -28.11 -2.65 11.85
N VAL A 43 -28.70 -2.96 10.70
CA VAL A 43 -28.95 -2.01 9.62
C VAL A 43 -30.05 -1.01 9.99
N LEU A 44 -31.14 -1.49 10.60
CA LEU A 44 -32.22 -0.62 11.08
C LEU A 44 -31.72 0.38 12.12
N ARG A 45 -30.74 -0.02 12.95
CA ARG A 45 -30.13 0.85 13.94
C ARG A 45 -29.10 1.80 13.33
N LEU A 46 -28.31 1.32 12.39
CA LEU A 46 -27.33 2.12 11.62
C LEU A 46 -28.01 3.34 11.00
N TRP A 47 -29.13 3.11 10.31
CA TRP A 47 -29.88 4.16 9.61
C TRP A 47 -30.79 5.01 10.51
N LYS A 48 -30.79 4.81 11.84
CA LYS A 48 -31.64 5.59 12.77
C LYS A 48 -31.35 7.08 12.74
N ASN A 49 -30.08 7.44 12.53
CA ASN A 49 -29.62 8.82 12.48
C ASN A 49 -29.26 9.26 11.06
N SER A 50 -29.61 8.48 10.04
CA SER A 50 -29.37 8.86 8.65
C SER A 50 -30.26 10.07 8.29
N PRO A 51 -29.71 11.08 7.58
CA PRO A 51 -30.43 12.31 7.27
C PRO A 51 -31.62 12.08 6.32
N SER A 52 -31.59 11.02 5.50
CA SER A 52 -32.71 10.69 4.61
C SER A 52 -32.72 9.20 4.22
N ILE A 53 -33.89 8.56 4.34
CA ILE A 53 -34.10 7.20 3.86
C ILE A 53 -34.72 7.23 2.46
N SER A 54 -34.05 6.63 1.50
CA SER A 54 -34.42 6.62 0.08
C SER A 54 -34.75 5.22 -0.43
N GLN A 55 -35.22 5.10 -1.68
CA GLN A 55 -35.46 3.80 -2.32
C GLN A 55 -34.20 2.91 -2.35
N LYS A 56 -33.00 3.51 -2.42
CA LYS A 56 -31.74 2.76 -2.36
C LYS A 56 -31.63 1.93 -1.07
N HIS A 57 -32.10 2.45 0.07
CA HIS A 57 -32.08 1.75 1.35
C HIS A 57 -33.04 0.56 1.39
N VAL A 58 -34.21 0.73 0.75
CA VAL A 58 -35.21 -0.33 0.59
C VAL A 58 -34.65 -1.45 -0.27
N ASP A 59 -34.01 -1.11 -1.38
CA ASP A 59 -33.40 -2.08 -2.28
C ASP A 59 -32.26 -2.84 -1.57
N SER A 60 -31.44 -2.11 -0.79
CA SER A 60 -30.33 -2.69 -0.02
C SER A 60 -30.77 -3.62 1.11
N ILE A 61 -31.83 -3.29 1.86
CA ILE A 61 -32.30 -4.16 2.95
C ILE A 61 -33.03 -5.41 2.43
N ASN A 62 -33.70 -5.31 1.29
CA ASN A 62 -34.46 -6.41 0.70
C ASN A 62 -33.56 -7.53 0.13
N VAL A 63 -32.30 -7.21 -0.15
CA VAL A 63 -31.29 -8.18 -0.59
C VAL A 63 -30.50 -8.85 0.55
N LEU A 64 -30.78 -8.52 1.82
CA LEU A 64 -30.16 -9.14 3.00
C LEU A 64 -30.87 -10.43 3.38
N TYR A 65 -30.59 -11.50 2.64
CA TYR A 65 -31.09 -12.83 2.93
C TYR A 65 -30.07 -13.90 2.55
N SER A 66 -30.02 -14.96 3.36
CA SER A 66 -29.10 -16.08 3.14
C SER A 66 -29.55 -17.00 2.00
N ARG A 67 -28.59 -17.71 1.39
CA ARG A 67 -28.85 -18.60 0.24
C ARG A 67 -29.92 -19.64 0.58
N GLY A 68 -30.95 -19.73 -0.26
CA GLY A 68 -32.09 -20.63 -0.06
C GLY A 68 -33.26 -20.03 0.73
N ARG A 69 -33.13 -18.80 1.22
CA ARG A 69 -34.25 -18.01 1.76
C ARG A 69 -34.83 -17.10 0.67
N LYS A 70 -36.07 -16.67 0.88
CA LYS A 70 -36.76 -15.75 -0.03
C LYS A 70 -36.34 -14.31 0.26
N PRO A 71 -36.22 -13.46 -0.78
CA PRO A 71 -35.99 -12.04 -0.60
C PRO A 71 -37.13 -11.41 0.21
N LYS A 72 -36.81 -10.34 0.93
CA LYS A 72 -37.81 -9.50 1.59
C LYS A 72 -38.40 -8.54 0.56
N SER A 73 -39.60 -8.06 0.83
CA SER A 73 -40.33 -7.11 -0.02
C SER A 73 -40.81 -5.93 0.81
N LYS A 74 -39.92 -5.34 1.61
CA LYS A 74 -40.25 -4.18 2.44
C LYS A 74 -40.50 -2.98 1.55
N LEU A 75 -41.46 -2.17 1.99
CA LEU A 75 -41.77 -0.89 1.35
C LEU A 75 -41.17 0.26 2.17
N LEU A 76 -40.94 1.40 1.53
CA LEU A 76 -40.25 2.55 2.16
C LEU A 76 -40.92 3.02 3.47
N TRP A 77 -42.26 2.98 3.55
CA TRP A 77 -42.97 3.35 4.77
C TRP A 77 -42.81 2.32 5.92
N GLU A 78 -42.60 1.05 5.59
CA GLU A 78 -42.36 -0.01 6.58
C GLU A 78 -40.97 0.15 7.15
N LEU A 79 -39.98 0.37 6.27
CA LEU A 79 -38.59 0.58 6.65
C LEU A 79 -38.43 1.79 7.59
N THR A 80 -39.02 2.94 7.22
CA THR A 80 -38.96 4.15 8.05
C THR A 80 -39.61 3.95 9.43
N SER A 81 -40.72 3.20 9.49
CA SER A 81 -41.39 2.87 10.76
C SER A 81 -40.55 1.94 11.64
N GLU A 82 -39.87 0.96 11.06
CA GLU A 82 -38.99 0.04 11.78
C GLU A 82 -37.71 0.71 12.28
N ILE A 83 -37.11 1.60 11.48
CA ILE A 83 -35.93 2.39 11.86
C ILE A 83 -36.23 3.23 13.10
N ALA A 84 -37.39 3.91 13.14
CA ALA A 84 -37.81 4.71 14.28
C ALA A 84 -37.91 3.87 15.57
N ASN A 85 -38.42 2.64 15.44
CA ASN A 85 -38.63 1.69 16.55
C ASN A 85 -37.42 0.79 16.85
N SER A 86 -36.28 1.00 16.17
CA SER A 86 -35.08 0.18 16.36
C SER A 86 -34.56 0.23 17.80
N LYS A 87 -34.37 -0.95 18.40
CA LYS A 87 -33.86 -1.16 19.76
C LYS A 87 -32.34 -1.20 19.79
N GLU A 88 -31.77 -1.19 20.99
CA GLU A 88 -30.34 -1.44 21.19
C GLU A 88 -29.98 -2.88 20.82
N ILE A 89 -28.79 -3.06 20.24
CA ILE A 89 -28.32 -4.33 19.72
C ILE A 89 -27.37 -4.97 20.72
N LEU A 90 -27.68 -6.21 21.05
CA LEU A 90 -26.87 -7.06 21.90
C LEU A 90 -26.33 -8.23 21.08
N PRO A 91 -25.13 -8.74 21.40
CA PRO A 91 -24.60 -9.96 20.78
C PRO A 91 -25.62 -11.10 20.86
N PRO A 92 -25.97 -11.76 19.74
CA PRO A 92 -26.98 -12.78 19.72
C PRO A 92 -26.46 -14.06 20.38
N LEU A 93 -27.34 -14.88 20.97
CA LEU A 93 -26.95 -16.11 21.66
C LEU A 93 -26.12 -17.08 20.81
N PHE A 94 -26.38 -17.15 19.50
CA PHE A 94 -25.60 -18.02 18.60
C PHE A 94 -24.13 -17.56 18.47
N PHE A 95 -23.86 -16.27 18.69
CA PHE A 95 -22.50 -15.74 18.62
C PHE A 95 -21.69 -16.15 19.85
N TRP A 96 -22.32 -16.21 21.03
CA TRP A 96 -21.70 -16.75 22.25
C TRP A 96 -21.28 -18.20 22.06
N THR A 97 -22.18 -19.04 21.55
CA THR A 97 -21.86 -20.45 21.26
C THR A 97 -20.74 -20.60 20.24
N LEU A 98 -20.64 -19.67 19.28
CA LEU A 98 -19.55 -19.67 18.31
C LEU A 98 -18.20 -19.30 18.95
N ALA A 99 -18.19 -18.27 19.80
CA ALA A 99 -16.99 -17.84 20.52
C ALA A 99 -16.48 -18.93 21.47
N GLU A 100 -17.37 -19.62 22.18
CA GLU A 100 -17.03 -20.77 23.03
C GLU A 100 -16.42 -21.92 22.22
N ASN A 101 -17.00 -22.26 21.07
CA ASN A 101 -16.48 -23.31 20.19
C ASN A 101 -15.11 -22.95 19.60
N ASP A 102 -14.90 -21.70 19.21
CA ASP A 102 -13.61 -21.23 18.71
C ASP A 102 -12.52 -21.27 19.78
N ALA A 103 -12.86 -20.89 21.01
CA ALA A 103 -11.95 -20.99 22.15
C ALA A 103 -11.56 -22.44 22.45
N ALA A 104 -12.51 -23.38 22.36
CA ALA A 104 -12.26 -24.80 22.55
C ALA A 104 -11.44 -25.45 21.41
N THR A 105 -11.61 -24.97 20.17
CA THR A 105 -10.98 -25.57 18.97
C THR A 105 -9.72 -24.82 18.50
N GLY A 106 -9.40 -23.67 19.09
CA GLY A 106 -8.25 -22.83 18.71
C GLY A 106 -8.41 -22.09 17.38
N LYS A 107 -9.64 -21.96 16.87
CA LYS A 107 -9.96 -21.25 15.62
C LYS A 107 -10.37 -19.79 15.88
N ASP A 108 -10.54 -18.99 14.82
CA ASP A 108 -10.87 -17.56 14.90
C ASP A 108 -12.10 -17.16 14.04
N ASN A 109 -13.04 -18.09 13.83
CA ASN A 109 -14.20 -17.88 12.96
C ASN A 109 -15.13 -16.76 13.42
N SER A 110 -15.31 -16.61 14.74
CA SER A 110 -16.04 -15.53 15.40
C SER A 110 -15.40 -14.17 15.10
N ARG A 111 -14.06 -14.08 15.00
CA ARG A 111 -13.36 -12.85 14.60
C ARG A 111 -13.44 -12.60 13.09
N ILE A 112 -13.41 -13.65 12.28
CA ILE A 112 -13.68 -13.55 10.83
C ILE A 112 -15.11 -13.04 10.60
N PHE A 113 -16.07 -13.52 11.39
CA PHE A 113 -17.45 -13.05 11.36
C PHE A 113 -17.57 -11.57 11.70
N ILE A 114 -16.91 -11.10 12.76
CA ILE A 114 -16.87 -9.68 13.10
C ILE A 114 -16.37 -8.86 11.92
N ARG A 115 -15.26 -9.26 11.29
CA ARG A 115 -14.70 -8.56 10.13
C ARG A 115 -15.67 -8.55 8.94
N ALA A 116 -16.34 -9.66 8.66
CA ALA A 116 -17.33 -9.75 7.60
C ALA A 116 -18.54 -8.85 7.88
N LEU A 117 -19.01 -8.81 9.13
CA LEU A 117 -20.11 -7.96 9.57
C LEU A 117 -19.74 -6.48 9.47
N THR A 118 -18.56 -6.07 9.95
CA THR A 118 -18.04 -4.71 9.82
C THR A 118 -18.06 -4.26 8.36
N ASN A 119 -17.60 -5.11 7.44
CA ASN A 119 -17.61 -4.79 6.02
C ASN A 119 -19.04 -4.63 5.47
N ILE A 120 -19.96 -5.55 5.83
CA ILE A 120 -21.37 -5.47 5.39
C ILE A 120 -22.02 -4.18 5.90
N LEU A 121 -21.80 -3.81 7.16
CA LEU A 121 -22.37 -2.59 7.73
C LEU A 121 -21.75 -1.34 7.10
N LEU A 122 -20.47 -1.36 6.76
CA LEU A 122 -19.81 -0.24 6.08
C LEU A 122 -20.39 -0.03 4.67
N TYR A 123 -20.66 -1.10 3.92
CA TYR A 123 -21.35 -0.99 2.63
C TYR A 123 -22.77 -0.44 2.76
N LEU A 124 -23.45 -0.78 3.87
CA LEU A 124 -24.81 -0.33 4.14
C LEU A 124 -24.87 1.10 4.68
N ALA A 125 -23.81 1.57 5.34
CA ALA A 125 -23.64 2.97 5.70
C ALA A 125 -23.52 3.81 4.43
N ALA A 126 -22.70 3.38 3.47
CA ALA A 126 -22.46 4.12 2.23
C ALA A 126 -23.57 4.02 1.16
N VAL A 127 -24.81 3.70 1.56
CA VAL A 127 -25.94 3.53 0.62
C VAL A 127 -26.37 4.86 0.00
N ASP A 128 -26.20 5.96 0.73
CA ASP A 128 -26.45 7.32 0.27
C ASP A 128 -25.18 8.00 -0.30
N ASP A 129 -24.15 7.21 -0.61
CA ASP A 129 -22.84 7.67 -1.09
C ASP A 129 -22.03 8.48 -0.04
N GLU A 130 -22.48 8.52 1.22
CA GLU A 130 -21.77 9.12 2.35
C GLU A 130 -21.64 8.12 3.51
N VAL A 131 -20.64 8.29 4.36
CA VAL A 131 -20.55 7.59 5.65
C VAL A 131 -20.40 8.65 6.72
N SER A 132 -21.41 8.74 7.60
CA SER A 132 -21.37 9.68 8.70
C SER A 132 -20.49 9.19 9.85
N GLU A 133 -19.96 10.13 10.64
CA GLU A 133 -19.23 9.80 11.87
C GLU A 133 -20.08 8.98 12.85
N TYR A 134 -21.39 9.19 12.87
CA TYR A 134 -22.33 8.41 13.69
C TYR A 134 -22.43 6.94 13.24
N GLU A 135 -22.47 6.70 11.93
CA GLU A 135 -22.50 5.34 11.37
C GLU A 135 -21.18 4.63 11.60
N ALA A 136 -20.05 5.31 11.36
CA ALA A 136 -18.73 4.76 11.64
C ALA A 136 -18.57 4.39 13.11
N ARG A 137 -18.92 5.30 14.04
CA ARG A 137 -18.90 5.01 15.49
C ARG A 137 -19.80 3.85 15.86
N PHE A 138 -21.00 3.77 15.29
CA PHE A 138 -21.92 2.65 15.55
C PHE A 138 -21.34 1.31 15.08
N ILE A 139 -20.70 1.28 13.91
CA ILE A 139 -20.05 0.06 13.40
C ILE A 139 -18.91 -0.35 14.33
N THR A 140 -18.10 0.60 14.79
CA THR A 140 -17.02 0.35 15.77
C THR A 140 -17.57 -0.19 17.08
N ASP A 141 -18.59 0.46 17.67
CA ASP A 141 -19.24 0.01 18.90
C ASP A 141 -19.81 -1.42 18.77
N CYS A 142 -20.39 -1.74 17.61
CA CYS A 142 -20.91 -3.07 17.32
C CYS A 142 -19.79 -4.12 17.27
N ALA A 143 -18.70 -3.80 16.57
CA ALA A 143 -17.53 -4.69 16.48
C ALA A 143 -16.87 -4.88 17.85
N ASP A 144 -16.75 -3.83 18.65
CA ASP A 144 -16.15 -3.88 19.99
C ASP A 144 -16.99 -4.72 20.96
N ARG A 145 -18.32 -4.61 20.92
CA ARG A 145 -19.22 -5.47 21.71
C ARG A 145 -19.03 -6.95 21.36
N LEU A 146 -18.87 -7.28 20.08
CA LEU A 146 -18.62 -8.66 19.66
C LEU A 146 -17.20 -9.13 20.00
N ASN A 147 -16.20 -8.26 19.86
CA ASN A 147 -14.83 -8.56 20.25
C ASN A 147 -14.72 -8.79 21.76
N ALA A 148 -15.44 -8.04 22.58
CA ALA A 148 -15.50 -8.25 24.03
C ALA A 148 -16.02 -9.64 24.40
N VAL A 149 -16.99 -10.17 23.63
CA VAL A 149 -17.45 -11.55 23.79
C VAL A 149 -16.33 -12.53 23.46
N CYS A 150 -15.66 -12.37 22.30
CA CYS A 150 -14.52 -13.21 21.92
C CYS A 150 -13.39 -13.19 22.95
N ASP A 151 -13.09 -12.02 23.51
CA ASP A 151 -12.05 -11.84 24.52
C ASP A 151 -12.45 -12.49 25.85
N SER A 152 -13.72 -12.39 26.26
CA SER A 152 -14.24 -13.05 27.46
C SER A 152 -14.21 -14.58 27.37
N CYS A 153 -14.41 -15.13 26.16
CA CYS A 153 -14.33 -16.57 25.90
C CYS A 153 -12.90 -17.07 25.68
N GLY A 154 -11.90 -16.18 25.52
CA GLY A 154 -10.50 -16.56 25.28
C GLY A 154 -10.17 -16.92 23.82
N VAL A 155 -10.92 -16.41 22.85
CA VAL A 155 -10.67 -16.66 21.42
C VAL A 155 -9.35 -16.02 20.97
N ARG A 156 -8.53 -16.75 20.21
CA ARG A 156 -7.24 -16.27 19.67
C ARG A 156 -7.39 -14.93 18.95
N LYS A 157 -6.46 -13.98 19.18
CA LYS A 157 -6.41 -12.71 18.45
C LYS A 157 -6.16 -12.96 16.96
N SER A 158 -6.90 -12.25 16.09
CA SER A 158 -6.81 -12.32 14.63
C SER A 158 -6.41 -10.96 14.06
N LYS A 159 -6.19 -10.90 12.74
CA LYS A 159 -5.87 -9.66 12.02
C LYS A 159 -6.96 -8.61 12.30
N PRO A 160 -6.61 -7.34 12.57
CA PRO A 160 -7.60 -6.28 12.77
C PRO A 160 -8.50 -6.12 11.54
N GLY A 161 -9.76 -5.78 11.79
CA GLY A 161 -10.73 -5.43 10.74
C GLY A 161 -10.43 -4.07 10.10
N LEU A 162 -11.26 -3.66 9.14
CA LEU A 162 -11.25 -2.28 8.66
C LEU A 162 -11.62 -1.34 9.80
N ASP A 163 -10.99 -0.17 9.86
CA ASP A 163 -11.38 0.91 10.78
C ASP A 163 -12.48 1.75 10.13
N PRO A 164 -13.74 1.71 10.62
CA PRO A 164 -14.83 2.50 10.06
C PRO A 164 -14.57 4.01 10.06
N ALA A 165 -13.70 4.51 10.95
CA ALA A 165 -13.38 5.94 11.03
C ALA A 165 -12.61 6.44 9.80
N GLU A 166 -11.83 5.58 9.13
CA GLU A 166 -11.09 5.92 7.90
C GLU A 166 -12.02 6.16 6.70
N PHE A 167 -13.30 5.77 6.81
CA PHE A 167 -14.28 5.86 5.74
C PHE A 167 -15.28 7.01 5.92
N VAL A 168 -15.17 7.81 6.99
CA VAL A 168 -16.07 8.94 7.24
C VAL A 168 -15.89 10.02 6.16
N THR A 169 -16.96 10.32 5.43
CA THR A 169 -16.94 11.30 4.32
C THR A 169 -17.43 12.69 4.74
N SER A 170 -18.14 12.78 5.88
CA SER A 170 -18.80 14.00 6.33
C SER A 170 -18.45 14.29 7.81
N PRO A 171 -17.60 15.30 8.12
CA PRO A 171 -17.38 15.74 9.49
C PRO A 171 -18.64 16.42 10.02
N SER A 172 -19.16 15.95 11.15
CA SER A 172 -20.41 16.50 11.72
C SER A 172 -20.21 17.91 12.27
N PRO A 173 -21.24 18.78 12.21
CA PRO A 173 -21.27 20.02 12.97
C PRO A 173 -21.31 19.74 14.48
N PRO A 174 -20.74 20.61 15.34
CA PRO A 174 -20.80 20.42 16.78
C PRO A 174 -22.25 20.39 17.27
N LEU A 175 -22.61 19.32 17.98
CA LEU A 175 -23.88 19.23 18.70
C LEU A 175 -23.95 20.40 19.69
N MET A 176 -24.93 21.29 19.50
CA MET A 176 -25.22 22.41 20.40
C MET A 176 -25.46 21.89 21.83
N GLN A 177 -24.46 22.01 22.71
CA GLN A 177 -24.73 22.15 24.13
C GLN A 177 -25.37 23.52 24.36
N LYS A 178 -26.61 23.48 24.84
CA LYS A 178 -27.38 24.65 25.28
C LYS A 178 -26.69 25.30 26.48
N GLY A 179 -26.44 26.61 26.35
CA GLY A 179 -26.13 27.54 27.45
C GLY A 179 -24.63 27.77 27.60
N THR A 180 -24.04 28.83 27.05
CA THR A 180 -24.35 30.22 27.40
C THR A 180 -23.69 31.13 26.36
N GLN A 181 -24.48 32.00 25.71
CA GLN A 181 -23.95 33.14 24.96
C GLN A 181 -23.87 34.35 25.88
N GLY A 182 -22.68 34.95 25.96
CA GLY A 182 -22.49 36.37 26.20
C GLY A 182 -21.82 36.97 24.96
N GLU A 183 -22.62 37.76 24.23
CA GLU A 183 -22.24 38.94 23.45
C GLU A 183 -21.31 38.84 22.23
N GLY A 184 -21.62 39.66 21.21
CA GLY A 184 -20.60 40.21 20.33
C GLY A 184 -20.83 40.06 18.84
N SER A 185 -21.66 40.95 18.30
CA SER A 185 -21.92 41.19 16.89
C SER A 185 -20.68 41.53 16.04
N GLY A 186 -20.71 41.07 14.78
CA GLY A 186 -20.32 41.90 13.63
C GLY A 186 -18.91 41.70 13.05
N LYS A 187 -18.84 41.00 11.90
CA LYS A 187 -18.14 41.42 10.66
C LYS A 187 -18.15 40.25 9.66
N LYS A 188 -19.20 40.21 8.84
CA LYS A 188 -19.11 39.65 7.49
C LYS A 188 -18.49 40.76 6.66
N ASP A 189 -17.21 40.61 6.31
CA ASP A 189 -16.50 41.25 5.19
C ASP A 189 -15.00 41.12 5.48
N GLU A 190 -14.45 39.91 5.32
CA GLU A 190 -12.99 39.68 5.20
C GLU A 190 -12.61 38.24 4.77
N ALA A 191 -13.54 37.28 4.69
CA ALA A 191 -13.24 35.88 4.38
C ALA A 191 -13.15 35.51 2.87
N HIS A 192 -12.99 36.49 1.97
CA HIS A 192 -12.72 36.25 0.54
C HIS A 192 -11.29 36.64 0.10
N LYS A 193 -10.36 36.83 1.04
CA LYS A 193 -8.96 37.16 0.76
C LYS A 193 -7.92 36.30 1.50
N ALA A 194 -8.28 35.08 1.86
CA ALA A 194 -7.37 34.11 2.50
C ALA A 194 -7.30 32.77 1.73
N ALA A 195 -7.46 32.81 0.41
CA ALA A 195 -7.31 31.66 -0.49
C ALA A 195 -6.13 31.78 -1.48
N GLU A 196 -5.28 32.78 -1.33
CA GLU A 196 -4.02 32.92 -2.08
C GLU A 196 -2.89 33.19 -1.10
N GLU A 197 -2.34 32.11 -0.54
CA GLU A 197 -0.95 32.02 -0.09
C GLU A 197 -0.67 30.55 0.30
N LYS A 198 -0.92 29.63 -0.65
CA LYS A 198 -0.10 28.42 -0.68
C LYS A 198 1.29 28.92 -1.07
N LYS A 199 2.22 28.90 -0.10
CA LYS A 199 3.65 28.94 -0.40
C LYS A 199 3.89 28.00 -1.58
N THR A 200 4.19 28.57 -2.74
CA THR A 200 4.79 27.83 -3.83
C THR A 200 6.11 27.34 -3.28
N GLU A 201 6.17 26.08 -2.86
CA GLU A 201 7.44 25.39 -2.80
C GLU A 201 8.05 25.56 -4.19
N GLU A 202 9.18 26.27 -4.27
CA GLU A 202 9.91 26.40 -5.52
C GLU A 202 10.20 24.98 -5.99
N LYS A 203 9.54 24.57 -7.08
CA LYS A 203 9.81 23.26 -7.69
C LYS A 203 11.32 23.24 -7.99
N PRO A 204 12.05 22.18 -7.60
CA PRO A 204 13.49 22.13 -7.79
C PRO A 204 13.80 22.38 -9.27
N SER A 205 14.83 23.19 -9.52
CA SER A 205 15.19 23.55 -10.88
C SER A 205 15.70 22.32 -11.65
N LEU A 206 15.61 22.36 -12.98
CA LEU A 206 16.13 21.28 -13.82
C LEU A 206 17.61 21.00 -13.54
N ASP A 207 18.39 22.04 -13.27
CA ASP A 207 19.83 21.94 -13.02
C ASP A 207 20.11 21.25 -11.68
N GLU A 208 19.34 21.56 -10.62
CA GLU A 208 19.45 20.89 -9.32
C GLU A 208 19.14 19.39 -9.43
N MET A 209 18.11 19.01 -10.20
CA MET A 209 17.77 17.58 -10.39
C MET A 209 18.82 16.83 -11.21
N LEU A 210 19.44 17.51 -12.18
CA LEU A 210 20.57 16.97 -12.93
C LEU A 210 21.80 16.79 -12.05
N GLU A 211 22.05 17.73 -11.15
CA GLU A 211 23.13 17.65 -10.18
C GLU A 211 22.88 16.51 -9.17
N GLU A 212 21.64 16.35 -8.70
CA GLU A 212 21.25 15.22 -7.83
C GLU A 212 21.45 13.88 -8.54
N LEU A 213 21.06 13.78 -9.83
CA LEU A 213 21.32 12.60 -10.65
C LEU A 213 22.82 12.32 -10.78
N ASP A 214 23.63 13.35 -11.04
CA ASP A 214 25.08 13.20 -11.18
C ASP A 214 25.76 12.82 -9.85
N ASN A 215 25.20 13.26 -8.72
CA ASN A 215 25.64 12.92 -7.36
C ASN A 215 25.28 11.50 -6.90
N LEU A 216 24.37 10.80 -7.59
CA LEU A 216 24.13 9.38 -7.30
C LEU A 216 25.43 8.59 -7.50
N ILE A 217 25.75 7.70 -6.57
CA ILE A 217 26.98 6.90 -6.67
C ILE A 217 26.81 5.87 -7.79
N GLY A 218 27.85 5.69 -8.59
CA GLY A 218 27.84 4.73 -9.71
C GLY A 218 26.83 5.08 -10.82
N LEU A 219 26.14 4.05 -11.33
CA LEU A 219 25.07 4.16 -12.32
C LEU A 219 25.45 4.91 -13.62
N HIS A 220 26.69 4.76 -14.08
CA HIS A 220 27.21 5.53 -15.23
C HIS A 220 26.33 5.37 -16.49
N ASP A 221 25.96 4.13 -16.82
CA ASP A 221 25.13 3.83 -18.00
C ASP A 221 23.72 4.42 -17.85
N ILE A 222 23.09 4.27 -16.68
CA ILE A 222 21.78 4.87 -16.39
C ILE A 222 21.82 6.39 -16.53
N LYS A 223 22.85 7.07 -15.99
CA LYS A 223 23.00 8.52 -16.13
C LYS A 223 23.11 8.93 -17.60
N LYS A 224 23.85 8.17 -18.41
CA LYS A 224 24.00 8.40 -19.85
C LYS A 224 22.67 8.22 -20.58
N ASP A 225 21.90 7.19 -20.25
CA ASP A 225 20.59 6.95 -20.85
C ASP A 225 19.58 8.03 -20.48
N VAL A 226 19.54 8.44 -19.20
CA VAL A 226 18.69 9.56 -18.74
C VAL A 226 19.07 10.85 -19.47
N LYS A 227 20.36 11.18 -19.60
CA LYS A 227 20.82 12.34 -20.38
C LYS A 227 20.39 12.26 -21.85
N SER A 228 20.39 11.06 -22.44
CA SER A 228 19.91 10.83 -23.80
C SER A 228 18.39 11.07 -23.94
N LEU A 229 17.60 10.65 -22.96
CA LEU A 229 16.16 10.93 -22.90
C LEU A 229 15.85 12.42 -22.74
N ILE A 230 16.64 13.12 -21.92
CA ILE A 230 16.56 14.58 -21.78
C ILE A 230 16.83 15.26 -23.13
N ASN A 231 17.89 14.87 -23.83
CA ASN A 231 18.21 15.43 -25.14
C ASN A 231 17.09 15.18 -26.17
N LEU A 232 16.51 13.98 -26.16
CA LEU A 232 15.36 13.64 -26.99
C LEU A 232 14.18 14.59 -26.75
N ILE A 233 13.85 14.87 -25.49
CA ILE A 233 12.76 15.79 -25.13
C ILE A 233 13.09 17.24 -25.49
N LYS A 234 14.33 17.69 -25.27
CA LYS A 234 14.78 19.03 -25.69
C LYS A 234 14.55 19.24 -27.19
N VAL A 235 15.01 18.31 -28.02
CA VAL A 235 14.83 18.37 -29.48
C VAL A 235 13.35 18.30 -29.85
N ARG A 236 12.55 17.48 -29.15
CA ARG A 236 11.10 17.40 -29.34
C ARG A 236 10.42 18.75 -29.12
N ASN A 237 10.76 19.44 -28.04
CA ASN A 237 10.21 20.75 -27.71
C ASN A 237 10.64 21.82 -28.73
N LEU A 238 11.90 21.79 -29.18
CA LEU A 238 12.38 22.66 -30.26
C LEU A 238 11.63 22.42 -31.58
N ARG A 239 11.34 21.16 -31.94
CA ARG A 239 10.53 20.85 -33.13
C ARG A 239 9.12 21.39 -32.99
N LYS A 240 8.48 21.23 -31.82
CA LYS A 240 7.14 21.78 -31.55
C LYS A 240 7.11 23.31 -31.66
N SER A 241 8.11 24.00 -31.10
CA SER A 241 8.18 25.47 -31.16
C SER A 241 8.41 26.02 -32.56
N GLN A 242 8.96 25.20 -33.45
CA GLN A 242 9.13 25.50 -34.88
C GLN A 242 7.99 24.92 -35.74
N GLU A 243 6.88 24.50 -35.12
CA GLU A 243 5.69 23.94 -35.80
C GLU A 243 5.99 22.71 -36.68
N LEU A 244 7.10 22.01 -36.42
CA LEU A 244 7.49 20.80 -37.13
C LEU A 244 6.73 19.60 -36.58
N LYS A 245 6.39 18.65 -37.48
CA LYS A 245 5.81 17.37 -37.06
C LYS A 245 6.74 16.62 -36.11
N VAL A 246 6.20 16.18 -35.00
CA VAL A 246 6.90 15.39 -33.98
C VAL A 246 6.35 13.98 -33.98
N PRO A 247 7.19 12.95 -34.15
CA PRO A 247 6.76 11.56 -34.05
C PRO A 247 6.14 11.26 -32.67
N PRO A 248 5.02 10.53 -32.59
CA PRO A 248 4.55 10.00 -31.32
C PRO A 248 5.60 9.02 -30.79
N LEU A 249 6.00 9.21 -29.53
CA LEU A 249 6.99 8.37 -28.87
C LEU A 249 6.41 7.94 -27.53
N SER A 250 6.47 6.64 -27.25
CA SER A 250 6.23 6.13 -25.91
C SER A 250 7.38 6.57 -25.00
N LEU A 251 7.02 7.10 -23.83
CA LEU A 251 7.96 7.42 -22.76
C LEU A 251 7.88 6.40 -21.61
N HIS A 252 7.08 5.34 -21.75
CA HIS A 252 7.02 4.27 -20.77
C HIS A 252 8.33 3.46 -20.79
N MET A 253 8.78 3.01 -19.61
CA MET A 253 10.11 2.42 -19.43
C MET A 253 10.07 1.13 -18.62
N VAL A 254 11.07 0.28 -18.82
CA VAL A 254 11.32 -0.95 -18.07
C VAL A 254 12.62 -0.79 -17.29
N PHE A 255 12.55 -0.95 -15.97
CA PHE A 255 13.69 -0.87 -15.07
C PHE A 255 14.04 -2.29 -14.62
N MET A 256 15.20 -2.78 -15.03
CA MET A 256 15.64 -4.14 -14.74
C MET A 256 16.87 -4.12 -13.84
N GLY A 257 16.88 -4.93 -12.80
CA GLY A 257 18.06 -5.14 -11.96
C GLY A 257 17.70 -5.52 -10.53
N ASN A 258 18.71 -5.84 -9.74
CA ASN A 258 18.56 -6.33 -8.38
C ASN A 258 17.98 -5.30 -7.39
N PRO A 259 17.47 -5.71 -6.21
CA PRO A 259 16.98 -4.81 -5.18
C PRO A 259 18.09 -3.87 -4.73
N GLY A 260 17.73 -2.65 -4.32
CA GLY A 260 18.71 -1.70 -3.79
C GLY A 260 19.68 -1.11 -4.81
N THR A 261 19.48 -1.29 -6.12
CA THR A 261 20.29 -0.66 -7.19
C THR A 261 19.89 0.78 -7.53
N GLY A 262 18.85 1.33 -6.88
CA GLY A 262 18.45 2.74 -7.05
C GLY A 262 17.34 3.00 -8.06
N LYS A 263 16.63 1.96 -8.52
CA LYS A 263 15.47 2.04 -9.45
C LYS A 263 14.45 3.12 -9.04
N THR A 264 13.89 3.02 -7.84
CA THR A 264 12.87 3.98 -7.35
C THR A 264 13.43 5.40 -7.22
N THR A 265 14.69 5.56 -6.81
CA THR A 265 15.36 6.86 -6.71
C THR A 265 15.48 7.53 -8.08
N VAL A 266 15.95 6.80 -9.10
CA VAL A 266 16.05 7.32 -10.47
C VAL A 266 14.67 7.61 -11.05
N ALA A 267 13.66 6.78 -10.78
CA ALA A 267 12.28 7.03 -11.21
C ALA A 267 11.75 8.37 -10.64
N ARG A 268 12.02 8.65 -9.36
CA ARG A 268 11.63 9.92 -8.71
C ARG A 268 12.28 11.13 -9.39
N LEU A 269 13.60 11.06 -9.64
CA LEU A 269 14.33 12.12 -10.31
C LEU A 269 13.80 12.36 -11.73
N MET A 270 13.52 11.29 -12.48
CA MET A 270 12.93 11.44 -13.81
C MET A 270 11.56 12.10 -13.80
N GLY A 271 10.72 11.82 -12.79
CA GLY A 271 9.41 12.48 -12.64
C GLY A 271 9.57 13.99 -12.53
N GLY A 272 10.49 14.43 -11.67
CA GLY A 272 10.86 15.83 -11.52
C GLY A 272 11.42 16.44 -12.81
N ILE A 273 12.40 15.78 -13.44
CA ILE A 273 13.03 16.24 -14.68
C ILE A 273 11.98 16.43 -15.78
N TYR A 274 11.08 15.45 -15.95
CA TYR A 274 10.01 15.54 -16.95
C TYR A 274 8.99 16.63 -16.64
N ALA A 275 8.70 16.89 -15.37
CA ALA A 275 7.87 18.04 -15.00
C ALA A 275 8.55 19.37 -15.31
N ALA A 276 9.84 19.52 -14.95
CA ALA A 276 10.62 20.72 -15.23
C ALA A 276 10.76 21.00 -16.75
N MET A 277 10.77 19.94 -17.56
CA MET A 277 10.82 20.02 -19.02
C MET A 277 9.45 20.18 -19.70
N GLY A 278 8.36 20.24 -18.92
CA GLY A 278 6.99 20.39 -19.42
C GLY A 278 6.44 19.15 -20.14
N VAL A 279 6.99 17.97 -19.87
CA VAL A 279 6.46 16.68 -20.34
C VAL A 279 5.34 16.20 -19.43
N LEU A 280 5.51 16.37 -18.12
CA LEU A 280 4.51 16.05 -17.09
C LEU A 280 4.04 17.34 -16.40
N ARG A 281 2.82 17.34 -15.86
CA ARG A 281 2.28 18.52 -15.16
C ARG A 281 2.86 18.70 -13.76
N GLU A 282 3.03 17.61 -13.03
CA GLU A 282 3.40 17.61 -11.62
C GLU A 282 4.73 16.89 -11.36
N GLY A 283 4.95 15.73 -12.00
CA GLY A 283 6.18 14.93 -11.82
C GLY A 283 6.18 14.06 -10.57
N GLN A 284 5.02 13.91 -9.91
CA GLN A 284 4.86 13.02 -8.76
C GLN A 284 5.16 11.56 -9.12
N LEU A 285 5.67 10.79 -8.16
CA LEU A 285 5.91 9.36 -8.29
C LEU A 285 4.91 8.61 -7.41
N ILE A 286 4.05 7.80 -8.02
CA ILE A 286 3.16 6.86 -7.33
C ILE A 286 3.76 5.47 -7.48
N GLU A 287 4.20 4.90 -6.37
CA GLU A 287 4.80 3.56 -6.31
C GLU A 287 3.76 2.54 -5.82
N VAL A 288 3.61 1.45 -6.56
CA VAL A 288 2.69 0.35 -6.26
C VAL A 288 3.31 -1.00 -6.61
N ASP A 289 2.79 -2.05 -5.98
CA ASP A 289 3.07 -3.44 -6.33
C ASP A 289 1.78 -4.13 -6.83
N ARG A 290 1.81 -5.45 -6.99
CA ARG A 290 0.61 -6.24 -7.32
C ARG A 290 -0.53 -6.03 -6.32
N SER A 291 -0.25 -5.92 -5.02
CA SER A 291 -1.29 -5.72 -4.02
C SER A 291 -1.96 -4.34 -4.15
N GLY A 292 -1.25 -3.35 -4.67
CA GLY A 292 -1.79 -2.03 -5.00
C GLY A 292 -2.71 -2.00 -6.20
N LEU A 293 -2.53 -2.92 -7.17
CA LEU A 293 -3.31 -2.94 -8.41
C LEU A 293 -4.42 -3.99 -8.42
N VAL A 294 -4.17 -5.16 -7.83
CA VAL A 294 -5.08 -6.31 -7.87
C VAL A 294 -5.98 -6.34 -6.64
N ALA A 295 -7.27 -6.58 -6.86
CA ALA A 295 -8.25 -6.76 -5.79
C ALA A 295 -8.45 -8.25 -5.45
N GLY A 296 -8.96 -8.54 -4.26
CA GLY A 296 -9.21 -9.92 -3.81
C GLY A 296 -10.48 -10.55 -4.40
N PHE A 297 -11.25 -9.81 -5.20
CA PHE A 297 -12.56 -10.24 -5.71
C PHE A 297 -12.71 -9.91 -7.21
N VAL A 298 -13.47 -10.76 -7.91
CA VAL A 298 -13.76 -10.63 -9.35
C VAL A 298 -14.38 -9.26 -9.68
N GLY A 299 -13.87 -8.58 -10.70
CA GLY A 299 -14.43 -7.33 -11.24
C GLY A 299 -14.07 -6.05 -10.48
N GLN A 300 -13.29 -6.14 -9.39
CA GLN A 300 -12.81 -4.96 -8.65
C GLN A 300 -11.40 -4.53 -9.07
N THR A 301 -10.66 -5.39 -9.79
CA THR A 301 -9.27 -5.13 -10.16
C THR A 301 -9.15 -4.00 -11.19
N ALA A 302 -10.02 -3.95 -12.21
CA ALA A 302 -10.04 -2.83 -13.14
C ALA A 302 -10.29 -1.49 -12.42
N LEU A 303 -11.25 -1.44 -11.48
CA LEU A 303 -11.57 -0.22 -10.73
C LEU A 303 -10.39 0.24 -9.88
N LYS A 304 -9.81 -0.68 -9.10
CA LYS A 304 -8.64 -0.39 -8.26
C LYS A 304 -7.44 0.07 -9.08
N THR A 305 -7.16 -0.61 -10.19
CA THR A 305 -6.08 -0.21 -11.11
C THR A 305 -6.34 1.18 -11.70
N GLN A 306 -7.58 1.49 -12.10
CA GLN A 306 -7.95 2.81 -12.61
C GLN A 306 -7.80 3.92 -11.56
N GLU A 307 -8.13 3.66 -10.29
CA GLU A 307 -7.96 4.63 -9.21
C GLU A 307 -6.48 4.99 -9.00
N VAL A 308 -5.61 3.98 -8.98
CA VAL A 308 -4.15 4.17 -8.90
C VAL A 308 -3.62 4.90 -10.14
N ILE A 309 -4.10 4.57 -11.33
CA ILE A 309 -3.71 5.28 -12.56
C ILE A 309 -4.13 6.75 -12.48
N LYS A 310 -5.35 7.03 -12.01
CA LYS A 310 -5.87 8.39 -11.86
C LYS A 310 -5.06 9.20 -10.85
N SER A 311 -4.62 8.60 -9.75
CA SER A 311 -3.75 9.27 -8.78
C SER A 311 -2.36 9.55 -9.32
N ALA A 312 -1.88 8.78 -10.31
CA ALA A 312 -0.59 8.97 -10.96
C ALA A 312 -0.61 9.92 -12.17
N LEU A 313 -1.78 10.41 -12.59
CA LEU A 313 -1.88 11.39 -13.69
C LEU A 313 -1.08 12.67 -13.36
N GLY A 314 -0.49 13.26 -14.39
CA GLY A 314 0.47 14.36 -14.26
C GLY A 314 1.85 13.91 -13.77
N GLY A 315 2.08 12.61 -13.59
CA GLY A 315 3.27 12.05 -12.94
C GLY A 315 3.74 10.71 -13.54
N ILE A 316 4.42 9.93 -12.70
CA ILE A 316 4.93 8.59 -12.99
C ILE A 316 4.19 7.58 -12.12
N LEU A 317 3.63 6.55 -12.75
CA LEU A 317 3.20 5.31 -12.09
C LEU A 317 4.36 4.31 -12.14
N PHE A 318 4.91 3.98 -10.97
CA PHE A 318 5.97 2.99 -10.81
C PHE A 318 5.41 1.69 -10.24
N ILE A 319 5.56 0.60 -10.98
CA ILE A 319 5.05 -0.72 -10.62
C ILE A 319 6.24 -1.62 -10.30
N ASP A 320 6.48 -1.89 -9.02
CA ASP A 320 7.55 -2.79 -8.59
C ASP A 320 7.13 -4.26 -8.71
N GLU A 321 8.11 -5.11 -9.00
CA GLU A 321 7.94 -6.54 -9.32
C GLU A 321 6.76 -6.81 -10.28
N ALA A 322 6.69 -6.04 -11.38
CA ALA A 322 5.53 -6.03 -12.28
C ALA A 322 5.22 -7.40 -12.91
N TYR A 323 6.23 -8.27 -13.04
CA TYR A 323 6.05 -9.65 -13.49
C TYR A 323 5.05 -10.43 -12.63
N SER A 324 4.89 -10.07 -11.36
CA SER A 324 3.92 -10.68 -10.46
C SER A 324 2.48 -10.55 -10.98
N LEU A 325 2.15 -9.54 -11.79
CA LEU A 325 0.84 -9.37 -12.43
C LEU A 325 0.55 -10.44 -13.49
N ALA A 326 1.59 -11.05 -14.07
CA ALA A 326 1.47 -12.06 -15.13
C ALA A 326 1.58 -13.50 -14.60
N LEU A 327 1.93 -13.72 -13.33
CA LEU A 327 2.22 -15.04 -12.76
C LEU A 327 1.00 -15.95 -12.52
N GLY A 328 -0.22 -15.50 -12.80
CA GLY A 328 -1.43 -16.31 -12.57
C GLY A 328 -2.08 -16.92 -13.82
N GLY A 329 -2.78 -18.04 -13.60
CA GLY A 329 -3.54 -18.76 -14.62
C GLY A 329 -4.76 -17.98 -15.14
N GLU A 330 -5.64 -18.64 -15.91
CA GLU A 330 -6.79 -17.96 -16.56
C GLU A 330 -7.78 -17.28 -15.59
N ASN A 331 -7.80 -17.70 -14.32
CA ASN A 331 -8.65 -17.11 -13.28
C ASN A 331 -7.96 -16.02 -12.44
N ASP A 332 -6.73 -15.61 -12.80
CA ASP A 332 -6.02 -14.56 -12.07
C ASP A 332 -6.41 -13.16 -12.54
N PHE A 333 -6.74 -12.30 -11.60
CA PHE A 333 -7.15 -10.91 -11.83
C PHE A 333 -5.98 -10.00 -12.25
N GLY A 334 -4.74 -10.48 -12.19
CA GLY A 334 -3.56 -9.75 -12.68
C GLY A 334 -3.64 -9.38 -14.17
N ARG A 335 -4.26 -10.21 -15.01
CA ARG A 335 -4.47 -9.90 -16.43
C ARG A 335 -5.38 -8.69 -16.65
N GLU A 336 -6.44 -8.57 -15.85
CA GLU A 336 -7.37 -7.44 -15.89
C GLU A 336 -6.66 -6.12 -15.54
N ALA A 337 -5.72 -6.15 -14.60
CA ALA A 337 -4.87 -5.01 -14.28
C ALA A 337 -3.96 -4.62 -15.46
N ILE A 338 -3.34 -5.61 -16.12
CA ILE A 338 -2.48 -5.37 -17.30
C ILE A 338 -3.28 -4.75 -18.45
N GLU A 339 -4.47 -5.27 -18.76
CA GLU A 339 -5.34 -4.72 -19.81
C GLU A 339 -5.76 -3.28 -19.52
N THR A 340 -6.13 -3.01 -18.26
CA THR A 340 -6.49 -1.68 -17.79
C THR A 340 -5.31 -0.71 -17.91
N LEU A 341 -4.10 -1.16 -17.55
CA LEU A 341 -2.87 -0.39 -17.67
C LEU A 341 -2.54 -0.07 -19.13
N LEU A 342 -2.59 -1.06 -20.02
CA LEU A 342 -2.30 -0.90 -21.45
C LEU A 342 -3.23 0.11 -22.13
N LYS A 343 -4.50 0.14 -21.73
CA LYS A 343 -5.48 1.13 -22.20
C LYS A 343 -5.11 2.52 -21.70
N ALA A 344 -4.82 2.67 -20.41
CA ALA A 344 -4.44 3.95 -19.82
C ALA A 344 -3.13 4.53 -20.41
N MET A 345 -2.17 3.68 -20.75
CA MET A 345 -0.93 4.09 -21.41
C MET A 345 -1.17 4.76 -22.78
N GLU A 346 -2.26 4.45 -23.47
CA GLU A 346 -2.64 5.16 -24.70
C GLU A 346 -3.49 6.39 -24.41
N ASP A 347 -4.53 6.22 -23.60
CA ASP A 347 -5.50 7.27 -23.31
C ASP A 347 -4.84 8.49 -22.64
N TYR A 348 -3.81 8.25 -21.81
CA TYR A 348 -3.11 9.28 -21.04
C TYR A 348 -1.63 9.44 -21.40
N ARG A 349 -1.21 9.05 -22.61
CA ARG A 349 0.20 9.06 -23.04
C ARG A 349 0.95 10.40 -22.89
N ASP A 350 0.23 11.51 -22.91
CA ASP A 350 0.77 12.88 -22.81
C ASP A 350 0.74 13.42 -21.36
N ASP A 351 0.22 12.63 -20.41
CA ASP A 351 0.04 13.04 -19.00
C ASP A 351 0.42 11.95 -17.98
N LEU A 352 0.79 10.76 -18.43
CA LEU A 352 1.15 9.62 -17.59
C LEU A 352 2.37 8.92 -18.17
N ILE A 353 3.39 8.73 -17.35
CA ILE A 353 4.50 7.84 -17.65
C ILE A 353 4.39 6.62 -16.74
N VAL A 354 4.62 5.44 -17.29
CA VAL A 354 4.54 4.17 -16.57
C VAL A 354 5.93 3.56 -16.59
N ILE A 355 6.43 3.21 -15.41
CA ILE A 355 7.69 2.50 -15.24
C ILE A 355 7.37 1.17 -14.57
N VAL A 356 7.70 0.07 -15.26
CA VAL A 356 7.63 -1.27 -14.67
C VAL A 356 9.02 -1.70 -14.23
N ALA A 357 9.14 -2.24 -13.02
CA ALA A 357 10.40 -2.66 -12.44
C ALA A 357 10.40 -4.12 -12.00
N GLY A 358 11.57 -4.74 -12.01
CA GLY A 358 11.77 -6.10 -11.50
C GLY A 358 13.15 -6.67 -11.85
N TYR A 359 13.34 -7.95 -11.54
CA TYR A 359 14.51 -8.71 -11.92
C TYR A 359 14.53 -8.99 -13.43
N ASP A 360 15.73 -9.10 -14.00
CA ASP A 360 15.95 -9.23 -15.44
C ASP A 360 15.12 -10.37 -16.08
N LYS A 361 15.33 -11.62 -15.64
CA LYS A 361 14.66 -12.80 -16.24
C LYS A 361 13.12 -12.76 -16.08
N PRO A 362 12.55 -12.51 -14.89
CA PRO A 362 11.09 -12.40 -14.76
C PRO A 362 10.47 -11.26 -15.58
N MET A 363 11.19 -10.15 -15.78
CA MET A 363 10.70 -9.03 -16.58
C MET A 363 10.63 -9.36 -18.08
N GLU A 364 11.56 -10.16 -18.60
CA GLU A 364 11.46 -10.67 -19.98
C GLU A 364 10.18 -11.49 -20.18
N ILE A 365 9.89 -12.42 -19.26
CA ILE A 365 8.68 -13.24 -19.28
C ILE A 365 7.42 -12.36 -19.21
N PHE A 366 7.44 -11.33 -18.35
CA PHE A 366 6.34 -10.38 -18.23
C PHE A 366 6.05 -9.65 -19.55
N LEU A 367 7.08 -9.17 -20.24
CA LEU A 367 6.90 -8.42 -21.49
C LEU A 367 6.44 -9.32 -22.65
N GLU A 368 6.78 -10.61 -22.60
CA GLU A 368 6.30 -11.61 -23.57
C GLU A 368 4.87 -12.09 -23.29
N SER A 369 4.37 -11.89 -22.06
CA SER A 369 3.02 -12.33 -21.66
C SER A 369 1.90 -11.64 -22.43
N ASN A 370 2.12 -10.44 -22.94
CA ASN A 370 1.14 -9.68 -23.73
C ASN A 370 1.83 -8.85 -24.82
N PRO A 371 1.51 -9.03 -26.11
CA PRO A 371 2.09 -8.24 -27.21
C PRO A 371 1.95 -6.72 -27.04
N GLY A 372 0.89 -6.27 -26.37
CA GLY A 372 0.66 -4.85 -26.05
C GLY A 372 1.75 -4.26 -25.14
N LEU A 373 2.30 -5.05 -24.21
CA LEU A 373 3.37 -4.60 -23.33
C LEU A 373 4.63 -4.30 -24.13
N LYS A 374 5.08 -5.25 -24.97
CA LYS A 374 6.26 -5.10 -25.82
C LYS A 374 6.18 -3.89 -26.78
N SER A 375 4.97 -3.54 -27.22
CA SER A 375 4.76 -2.37 -28.10
C SER A 375 4.93 -1.02 -27.38
N ARG A 376 4.52 -0.92 -26.11
CA ARG A 376 4.54 0.33 -25.33
C ARG A 376 5.82 0.49 -24.52
N PHE A 377 6.38 -0.61 -24.03
CA PHE A 377 7.63 -0.66 -23.29
C PHE A 377 8.79 -0.97 -24.24
N ASN A 378 9.33 0.08 -24.86
CA ASN A 378 10.45 -0.02 -25.81
C ASN A 378 11.75 0.64 -25.32
N LYS A 379 11.77 1.07 -24.05
CA LYS A 379 12.93 1.68 -23.39
C LYS A 379 13.29 0.84 -22.17
N PHE A 380 14.50 0.33 -22.18
CA PHE A 380 15.02 -0.58 -21.17
C PHE A 380 16.18 0.08 -20.46
N LEU A 381 16.14 0.13 -19.14
CA LEU A 381 17.18 0.66 -18.28
C LEU A 381 17.66 -0.46 -17.36
N HIS A 382 18.90 -0.89 -17.56
CA HIS A 382 19.53 -1.95 -16.78
C HIS A 382 20.33 -1.34 -15.64
N PHE A 383 19.97 -1.71 -14.41
CA PHE A 383 20.59 -1.25 -13.18
C PHE A 383 21.56 -2.32 -12.68
N PRO A 384 22.87 -2.18 -12.95
CA PRO A 384 23.86 -3.14 -12.48
C PRO A 384 23.98 -3.11 -10.96
N ASP A 385 24.51 -4.20 -10.40
CA ASP A 385 24.94 -4.23 -9.01
C ASP A 385 26.03 -3.16 -8.77
N TYR A 386 26.02 -2.57 -7.58
CA TYR A 386 27.09 -1.67 -7.15
C TYR A 386 28.33 -2.47 -6.80
N THR A 387 29.48 -2.00 -7.29
CA THR A 387 30.80 -2.51 -6.89
C THR A 387 31.05 -2.28 -5.40
N GLY A 388 31.99 -3.01 -4.80
CA GLY A 388 32.36 -2.83 -3.38
C GLY A 388 32.74 -1.39 -3.03
N GLU A 389 33.40 -0.68 -3.94
CA GLU A 389 33.75 0.74 -3.75
C GLU A 389 32.52 1.65 -3.78
N GLU A 390 31.55 1.37 -4.67
CA GLU A 390 30.30 2.11 -4.74
C GLU A 390 29.40 1.84 -3.52
N LEU A 391 29.31 0.58 -3.07
CA LEU A 391 28.62 0.21 -1.83
C LEU A 391 29.20 0.96 -0.62
N PHE A 392 30.54 1.05 -0.55
CA PHE A 392 31.22 1.80 0.50
C PHE A 392 30.90 3.30 0.41
N GLY A 393 30.88 3.86 -0.80
CA GLY A 393 30.41 5.23 -1.03
C GLY A 393 28.98 5.45 -0.52
N ILE A 394 28.08 4.50 -0.75
CA ILE A 394 26.68 4.57 -0.32
C ILE A 394 26.62 4.58 1.21
N PHE A 395 27.43 3.75 1.88
CA PHE A 395 27.53 3.76 3.33
C PHE A 395 28.00 5.11 3.86
N LYS A 396 29.07 5.69 3.28
CA LYS A 396 29.56 7.03 3.67
C LYS A 396 28.50 8.12 3.49
N LEU A 397 27.68 8.02 2.44
CA LEU A 397 26.57 8.94 2.23
C LEU A 397 25.53 8.83 3.35
N GLN A 398 25.22 7.62 3.82
CA GLN A 398 24.33 7.41 4.96
C GLN A 398 24.92 7.96 6.25
N CYS A 399 26.21 7.74 6.52
CA CYS A 399 26.91 8.36 7.65
C CYS A 399 26.80 9.89 7.60
N LYS A 400 27.14 10.51 6.46
CA LYS A 400 27.09 11.97 6.28
C LYS A 400 25.68 12.54 6.52
N LYS A 401 24.64 11.88 5.99
CA LYS A 401 23.24 12.30 6.18
C LYS A 401 22.80 12.26 7.64
N ASN A 402 23.32 11.32 8.42
CA ASN A 402 22.98 11.11 9.83
C ASN A 402 24.02 11.70 10.80
N MET A 403 24.96 12.51 10.32
CA MET A 403 26.06 13.10 11.11
C MET A 403 26.96 12.09 11.83
N TYR A 404 27.12 10.89 11.28
CA TYR A 404 28.10 9.91 11.73
C TYR A 404 29.40 10.02 10.93
N THR A 405 30.51 9.64 11.57
CA THR A 405 31.84 9.49 11.00
C THR A 405 32.38 8.10 11.29
N LEU A 406 33.26 7.59 10.43
CA LEU A 406 33.95 6.32 10.64
C LEU A 406 35.33 6.56 11.23
N SER A 407 35.78 5.71 12.14
CA SER A 407 37.20 5.67 12.51
C SER A 407 38.04 5.17 11.31
N PRO A 408 39.32 5.53 11.20
CA PRO A 408 40.18 5.08 10.09
C PRO A 408 40.22 3.55 9.94
N GLU A 409 40.26 2.83 11.07
CA GLU A 409 40.26 1.36 11.10
C GLU A 409 38.92 0.78 10.63
N ALA A 410 37.81 1.43 11.01
CA ALA A 410 36.47 1.03 10.61
C ALA A 410 36.24 1.24 9.11
N GLU A 411 36.75 2.35 8.56
CA GLU A 411 36.71 2.67 7.13
C GLU A 411 37.47 1.63 6.29
N ASP A 412 38.70 1.30 6.67
CA ASP A 412 39.50 0.28 5.96
C ASP A 412 38.89 -1.13 6.05
N ALA A 413 38.39 -1.51 7.22
CA ALA A 413 37.74 -2.80 7.43
C ALA A 413 36.46 -2.92 6.59
N LEU A 414 35.58 -1.92 6.68
CA LEU A 414 34.31 -1.92 5.95
C LEU A 414 34.51 -1.93 4.44
N LYS A 415 35.48 -1.16 3.93
CA LYS A 415 35.77 -1.13 2.49
C LYS A 415 36.18 -2.52 1.98
N LYS A 416 37.07 -3.22 2.70
CA LYS A 416 37.51 -4.58 2.33
C LYS A 416 36.36 -5.56 2.32
N GLU A 417 35.55 -5.54 3.37
CA GLU A 417 34.43 -6.47 3.50
C GLU A 417 33.34 -6.25 2.45
N LEU A 418 33.03 -4.99 2.09
CA LEU A 418 32.09 -4.70 1.01
C LEU A 418 32.60 -5.16 -0.37
N CYS A 419 33.92 -5.12 -0.60
CA CYS A 419 34.51 -5.73 -1.79
C CYS A 419 34.34 -7.26 -1.79
N ILE A 420 34.63 -7.93 -0.66
CA ILE A 420 34.44 -9.39 -0.52
C ILE A 420 32.97 -9.77 -0.72
N MET A 421 32.05 -8.98 -0.17
CA MET A 421 30.62 -9.17 -0.31
C MET A 421 30.16 -9.06 -1.77
N TYR A 422 30.67 -8.07 -2.51
CA TYR A 422 30.41 -7.93 -3.93
C TYR A 422 30.99 -9.09 -4.76
N GLU A 423 32.20 -9.55 -4.44
CA GLU A 423 32.85 -10.67 -5.14
C GLU A 423 32.10 -12.00 -4.92
N ASN A 424 31.57 -12.21 -3.70
CA ASN A 424 30.83 -13.42 -3.32
C ASN A 424 29.31 -13.28 -3.46
N ARG A 425 28.83 -12.27 -4.20
CA ARG A 425 27.40 -11.99 -4.29
C ARG A 425 26.61 -13.12 -4.95
N GLU A 426 25.40 -13.34 -4.45
CA GLU A 426 24.42 -14.24 -5.04
C GLU A 426 23.60 -13.54 -6.13
N GLU A 427 22.76 -14.29 -6.86
CA GLU A 427 21.93 -13.75 -7.94
C GLU A 427 20.97 -12.64 -7.46
N ASN A 428 20.49 -12.72 -6.21
CA ASN A 428 19.54 -11.76 -5.60
C ASN A 428 20.23 -10.77 -4.65
N PHE A 429 21.40 -10.25 -5.04
CA PHE A 429 22.20 -9.35 -4.22
C PHE A 429 21.44 -8.07 -3.79
N GLY A 430 21.44 -7.74 -2.50
CA GLY A 430 20.61 -6.66 -1.94
C GLY A 430 21.18 -5.24 -2.11
N ASN A 431 22.45 -5.10 -2.50
CA ASN A 431 23.09 -3.83 -2.86
C ASN A 431 22.89 -2.73 -1.79
N GLY A 432 22.36 -1.56 -2.16
CA GLY A 432 22.12 -0.45 -1.24
C GLY A 432 21.15 -0.79 -0.10
N ARG A 433 20.28 -1.80 -0.25
CA ARG A 433 19.42 -2.29 0.83
C ARG A 433 20.25 -3.01 1.89
N GLU A 434 21.20 -3.84 1.49
CA GLU A 434 22.13 -4.47 2.44
C GLU A 434 23.02 -3.43 3.12
N VAL A 435 23.55 -2.46 2.37
CA VAL A 435 24.34 -1.35 2.95
C VAL A 435 23.53 -0.58 4.01
N ARG A 436 22.24 -0.35 3.75
CA ARG A 436 21.34 0.27 4.73
C ARG A 436 21.17 -0.60 5.98
N ASN A 437 20.95 -1.90 5.82
CA ASN A 437 20.85 -2.82 6.96
C ASN A 437 22.15 -2.82 7.78
N ILE A 438 23.31 -2.84 7.12
CA ILE A 438 24.62 -2.77 7.78
C ILE A 438 24.77 -1.47 8.57
N PHE A 439 24.33 -0.33 8.01
CA PHE A 439 24.35 0.95 8.70
C PHE A 439 23.42 0.97 9.92
N GLU A 440 22.19 0.48 9.77
CA GLU A 440 21.21 0.37 10.86
C GLU A 440 21.74 -0.52 12.00
N ASP A 441 22.29 -1.69 11.66
CA ASP A 441 22.93 -2.60 12.63
C ASP A 441 24.15 -1.92 13.31
N SER A 442 24.94 -1.15 12.57
CA SER A 442 26.09 -0.41 13.11
C SER A 442 25.66 0.67 14.10
N VAL A 443 24.57 1.39 13.83
CA VAL A 443 24.02 2.41 14.73
C VAL A 443 23.49 1.77 16.02
N ILE A 444 22.88 0.58 15.95
CA ILE A 444 22.43 -0.16 17.13
C ILE A 444 23.63 -0.55 18.01
N ASN A 445 24.69 -1.10 17.42
CA ASN A 445 25.89 -1.50 18.15
C ASN A 445 26.61 -0.29 18.77
N HIS A 446 26.74 0.80 18.01
CA HIS A 446 27.26 2.08 18.49
C HIS A 446 26.46 2.59 19.70
N SER A 447 25.13 2.56 19.62
CA SER A 447 24.25 2.99 20.70
C SER A 447 24.48 2.17 21.98
N ASN A 448 24.64 0.84 21.85
CA ASN A 448 24.92 -0.04 22.98
C ASN A 448 26.29 0.26 23.62
N ARG A 449 27.31 0.50 22.79
CA ARG A 449 28.67 0.86 23.24
C ARG A 449 28.68 2.20 23.97
N VAL A 450 28.07 3.23 23.37
CA VAL A 450 28.04 4.59 23.92
C VAL A 450 27.17 4.68 25.17
N ALA A 451 26.09 3.92 25.28
CA ALA A 451 25.24 3.91 26.47
C ALA A 451 25.97 3.42 27.74
N ALA A 452 27.07 2.68 27.59
CA ALA A 452 27.93 2.27 28.71
C ALA A 452 28.88 3.38 29.20
N ILE A 453 28.97 4.52 28.50
CA ILE A 453 29.84 5.65 28.85
C ILE A 453 29.06 6.63 29.72
N GLU A 454 29.56 6.99 30.90
CA GLU A 454 28.85 7.89 31.83
C GLU A 454 28.64 9.30 31.27
N LYS A 455 29.61 9.82 30.50
CA LYS A 455 29.58 11.17 29.90
C LYS A 455 30.23 11.15 28.51
N PRO A 456 29.52 10.64 27.49
CA PRO A 456 30.07 10.55 26.15
C PRO A 456 30.28 11.95 25.57
N THR A 457 31.41 12.12 24.90
CA THR A 457 31.75 13.33 24.15
C THR A 457 30.98 13.39 22.84
N ARG A 458 30.92 14.58 22.22
CA ARG A 458 30.32 14.75 20.90
C ARG A 458 30.97 13.85 19.84
N GLU A 459 32.28 13.67 19.92
CA GLU A 459 33.04 12.85 18.99
C GLU A 459 32.69 11.36 19.12
N GLU A 460 32.53 10.86 20.35
CA GLU A 460 32.07 9.49 20.62
C GLU A 460 30.62 9.27 20.17
N LEU A 461 29.75 10.27 20.32
CA LEU A 461 28.37 10.22 19.82
C LEU A 461 28.28 10.17 18.29
N MET A 462 29.32 10.62 17.58
CA MET A 462 29.35 10.68 16.11
C MET A 462 30.19 9.55 15.48
N THR A 463 31.12 8.93 16.21
CA THR A 463 32.12 8.04 15.62
C THR A 463 31.74 6.56 15.73
N LEU A 464 31.49 5.93 14.59
CA LEU A 464 31.38 4.48 14.43
C LEU A 464 32.78 3.85 14.37
N THR A 465 33.04 2.88 15.23
CA THR A 465 34.31 2.12 15.27
C THR A 465 34.16 0.75 14.64
N SER A 466 35.28 0.06 14.39
CA SER A 466 35.27 -1.29 13.79
C SER A 466 34.45 -2.30 14.60
N GLU A 467 34.39 -2.15 15.93
CA GLU A 467 33.57 -3.00 16.81
C GLU A 467 32.05 -2.84 16.59
N ASP A 468 31.61 -1.70 16.06
CA ASP A 468 30.18 -1.45 15.82
C ASP A 468 29.74 -2.11 14.51
N ILE A 469 30.67 -2.32 13.57
CA ILE A 469 30.39 -2.81 12.23
C ILE A 469 30.47 -4.34 12.24
N VAL A 470 29.36 -4.98 12.54
CA VAL A 470 29.24 -6.44 12.51
C VAL A 470 28.53 -6.86 11.23
N LEU A 471 29.28 -7.37 10.27
CA LEU A 471 28.71 -8.01 9.10
C LEU A 471 28.31 -9.44 9.47
N LYS A 472 27.01 -9.74 9.44
CA LYS A 472 26.53 -11.10 9.61
C LYS A 472 27.12 -11.95 8.48
N LYS A 473 28.08 -12.82 8.80
CA LYS A 473 28.43 -13.93 7.92
C LYS A 473 27.15 -14.74 7.73
N ASN A 474 26.76 -15.00 6.48
CA ASN A 474 25.64 -15.88 6.19
C ASN A 474 25.83 -17.18 6.98
N GLN A 475 24.94 -17.44 7.94
CA GLN A 475 24.92 -18.65 8.77
C GLN A 475 24.47 -19.88 7.95
N GLY A 476 25.07 -20.07 6.78
CA GLY A 476 24.80 -21.18 5.86
C GLY A 476 25.88 -22.26 5.86
N GLU A 477 27.08 -22.01 6.37
CA GLU A 477 28.21 -22.94 6.19
C GLU A 477 28.79 -23.57 7.47
N GLU A 478 28.54 -23.03 8.66
CA GLU A 478 29.04 -23.65 9.91
C GLU A 478 28.10 -24.75 10.46
N SER A 479 26.80 -24.66 10.20
CA SER A 479 25.83 -25.70 10.63
C SER A 479 26.00 -27.04 9.90
N TYR A 480 26.54 -27.05 8.68
CA TYR A 480 26.66 -28.27 7.87
C TYR A 480 27.98 -29.04 8.09
N LYS A 481 28.99 -28.42 8.70
CA LYS A 481 30.26 -29.10 9.03
C LYS A 481 30.21 -29.80 10.38
N ASP A 482 29.55 -29.23 11.38
CA ASP A 482 29.44 -29.83 12.71
C ASP A 482 28.52 -31.06 12.75
N GLU A 483 27.49 -31.14 11.90
CA GLU A 483 26.65 -32.34 11.80
C GLU A 483 27.31 -33.49 11.03
N LYS A 484 28.20 -33.21 10.06
CA LYS A 484 28.94 -34.27 9.37
C LYS A 484 30.03 -34.90 10.24
N LEU A 485 30.73 -34.10 11.05
CA LEU A 485 31.73 -34.62 11.98
C LEU A 485 31.11 -35.47 13.11
N LYS A 486 29.89 -35.14 13.56
CA LYS A 486 29.15 -35.94 14.55
C LYS A 486 28.46 -37.18 13.96
N GLY A 487 28.20 -37.19 12.66
CA GLY A 487 27.63 -38.34 11.95
C GLY A 487 28.64 -39.43 11.62
N GLU A 488 29.91 -39.07 11.40
CA GLU A 488 30.98 -40.02 11.04
C GLU A 488 31.58 -40.74 12.25
N GLU A 489 31.58 -40.15 13.45
CA GLU A 489 32.05 -40.83 14.67
C GLU A 489 31.08 -41.92 15.20
N ASN A 490 29.81 -41.89 14.78
CA ASN A 490 28.79 -42.86 15.24
C ASN A 490 28.67 -44.11 14.35
N PHE A 491 29.44 -44.21 13.27
CA PHE A 491 29.42 -45.37 12.35
C PHE A 491 30.60 -46.35 12.51
N GLU A 492 31.57 -46.07 13.40
CA GLU A 492 32.70 -46.97 13.66
C GLU A 492 32.60 -47.80 14.96
N GLN A 493 31.46 -47.79 15.67
CA GLN A 493 31.28 -48.54 16.93
C GLN A 493 30.05 -49.45 17.03
N ASN A 494 29.50 -49.97 15.94
CA ASN A 494 28.51 -51.07 16.00
C ASN A 494 28.84 -52.23 15.07
#